data_AF-A0A840CD89-F1
#
_entry.id   AF-A0A840CD89-F1
#
_cell.length_a   1.000
_cell.length_b   1.000
_cell.length_c   1.000
_cell.angle_alpha   90.00
_cell.angle_beta   90.00
_cell.angle_gamma   90.00
#
_symmetry.space_group_name_H-M   'P 1'
#
loop_
_entity.id
_entity.type
_entity.pdbx_description
1 polymer ?
#
loop_
_entity_poly.entity_id
_entity_poly.type
_entity_poly.pdbx_seq_one_letter_code
_entity_poly.pdbx_strand_id
1 'polypeptide(L)'
;AGSTLAAGTYAPNFGAGLNFHNVVAGNITIGNPSNAKAGQTGLIVLQQDTTGGRTVAFGSAWRFANGNAPSINTAASRTNVIAYQVLHSGFVIGSSIAGLV
;
A
#
# COMPACT_ATOMS: atom_id res chain seq x y z
N ALA A 1 -12.90 0.27 -11.36
CA ALA A 1 -11.62 1.00 -11.21
C ALA A 1 -11.39 1.25 -9.73
N GLY A 2 -10.16 1.14 -9.25
CA GLY A 2 -9.83 1.48 -7.86
C GLY A 2 -10.11 2.94 -7.54
N SER A 3 -10.21 3.30 -6.25
CA SER A 3 -10.30 4.72 -5.86
C SER A 3 -9.05 5.48 -6.27
N THR A 4 -9.21 6.69 -6.82
CA THR A 4 -8.08 7.56 -7.14
C THR A 4 -7.67 8.33 -5.88
N LEU A 5 -6.40 8.25 -5.52
CA LEU A 5 -5.82 8.92 -4.38
C LEU A 5 -5.04 10.15 -4.85
N ALA A 6 -5.42 11.32 -4.33
CA ALA A 6 -4.64 12.55 -4.45
C ALA A 6 -3.49 12.56 -3.44
N ALA A 7 -2.63 13.59 -3.52
CA ALA A 7 -1.53 13.75 -2.57
C ALA A 7 -2.04 13.82 -1.13
N GLY A 8 -1.39 13.09 -0.22
CA GLY A 8 -1.81 13.01 1.19
C GLY A 8 -1.69 11.61 1.78
N THR A 9 -2.44 11.36 2.85
CA THR A 9 -2.40 10.08 3.56
C THR A 9 -3.64 9.26 3.28
N TYR A 10 -3.45 8.03 2.81
CA TYR A 10 -4.50 7.03 2.64
C TYR A 10 -4.35 5.96 3.72
N ALA A 11 -5.33 5.83 4.61
CA ALA A 11 -5.37 4.77 5.62
C ALA A 11 -6.39 3.69 5.22
N PRO A 12 -5.95 2.47 4.87
CA PRO A 12 -6.87 1.38 4.54
C PRO A 12 -7.77 1.01 5.73
N ASN A 13 -9.06 0.77 5.49
CA ASN A 13 -9.96 0.20 6.49
C ASN A 13 -10.05 -1.31 6.33
N PHE A 14 -9.34 -2.05 7.17
CA PHE A 14 -9.28 -3.51 7.11
C PHE A 14 -10.56 -4.21 7.61
N GLY A 15 -11.49 -3.47 8.22
CA GLY A 15 -12.84 -3.95 8.48
C GLY A 15 -13.77 -3.89 7.26
N ALA A 16 -13.45 -3.04 6.28
CA ALA A 16 -14.26 -2.87 5.06
C ALA A 16 -13.83 -3.82 3.93
N GLY A 17 -12.65 -4.42 4.01
CA GLY A 17 -12.16 -5.34 2.99
C GLY A 17 -10.78 -5.90 3.30
N LEU A 18 -10.42 -6.93 2.53
CA LEU A 18 -9.11 -7.58 2.57
C LEU A 18 -8.19 -7.04 1.47
N ASN A 19 -8.74 -6.75 0.29
CA ASN A 19 -7.98 -6.33 -0.87
C ASN A 19 -8.38 -4.92 -1.28
N PHE A 20 -7.39 -4.08 -1.57
CA PHE A 20 -7.60 -2.68 -1.93
C PHE A 20 -6.93 -2.42 -3.27
N HIS A 21 -7.61 -1.71 -4.15
CA HIS A 21 -7.04 -1.28 -5.43
C HIS A 21 -7.21 0.22 -5.55
N ASN A 22 -6.11 0.94 -5.75
CA ASN A 22 -6.08 2.38 -5.84
C ASN A 22 -5.19 2.85 -7.00
N VAL A 23 -5.57 3.97 -7.60
CA VAL A 23 -4.71 4.71 -8.54
C VAL A 23 -4.07 5.86 -7.77
N VAL A 24 -2.75 6.01 -7.84
CA VAL A 24 -2.03 7.12 -7.20
C VAL A 24 -1.81 8.25 -8.19
N ALA A 25 -2.47 9.39 -7.95
CA ALA A 25 -2.40 10.61 -8.76
C ALA A 25 -1.59 11.74 -8.08
N GLY A 26 -0.94 11.42 -6.96
CA GLY A 26 -0.10 12.32 -6.18
C GLY A 26 0.84 11.52 -5.29
N ASN A 27 1.81 12.21 -4.66
CA ASN A 27 2.68 11.57 -3.68
C ASN A 27 1.86 11.26 -2.43
N ILE A 28 1.85 10.00 -2.00
CA ILE A 28 1.01 9.55 -0.90
C ILE A 28 1.80 8.89 0.23
N THR A 29 1.17 8.82 1.39
CA THR A 29 1.56 7.93 2.48
C THR A 29 0.46 6.89 2.68
N ILE A 30 0.79 5.59 2.68
CA ILE A 30 -0.13 4.58 3.22
C ILE A 30 -0.08 4.68 4.74
N GLY A 31 -1.10 5.28 5.32
CA GLY A 31 -1.27 5.42 6.77
C GLY A 31 -1.45 4.08 7.46
N ASN A 32 -1.47 4.11 8.79
CA ASN A 32 -1.71 2.92 9.60
C ASN A 32 -3.15 2.42 9.34
N PRO A 33 -3.35 1.12 9.05
CA PRO A 33 -4.70 0.60 8.81
C PRO A 33 -5.61 0.75 10.02
N SER A 34 -6.90 1.00 9.78
CA SER A 34 -7.94 0.96 10.81
C SER A 34 -8.63 -0.41 10.84
N ASN A 35 -9.17 -0.79 12.00
CA ASN A 35 -9.92 -2.04 12.20
C ASN A 35 -9.14 -3.32 11.84
N ALA A 36 -7.81 -3.29 11.95
CA ALA A 36 -6.96 -4.44 11.67
C ALA A 36 -7.17 -5.55 12.72
N LYS A 37 -7.37 -6.78 12.25
CA LYS A 37 -7.53 -7.97 13.10
C LYS A 37 -6.33 -8.90 12.94
N ALA A 38 -5.82 -9.43 14.05
CA ALA A 38 -4.73 -10.40 14.03
C ALA A 38 -5.08 -11.61 13.15
N GLY A 39 -4.15 -12.04 12.31
CA GLY A 39 -4.32 -13.12 11.34
C GLY A 39 -4.89 -12.70 9.98
N GLN A 40 -5.34 -11.44 9.82
CA GLN A 40 -5.85 -10.95 8.54
C GLN A 40 -4.72 -10.79 7.51
N THR A 41 -4.96 -11.25 6.29
CA THR A 41 -4.05 -11.10 5.15
C THR A 41 -4.78 -10.50 3.95
N GLY A 42 -4.01 -9.89 3.05
CA GLY A 42 -4.56 -9.36 1.81
C GLY A 42 -3.52 -8.63 0.97
N LEU A 43 -4.02 -7.94 -0.06
CA LEU A 43 -3.22 -7.21 -1.02
C LEU A 43 -3.65 -5.75 -1.11
N ILE A 44 -2.69 -4.85 -1.27
CA ILE A 44 -2.92 -3.46 -1.67
C ILE A 44 -2.26 -3.27 -3.03
N VAL A 45 -3.08 -3.01 -4.04
CA VAL A 45 -2.68 -2.73 -5.41
C VAL A 45 -2.65 -1.22 -5.61
N LEU A 46 -1.50 -0.69 -5.98
CA LEU A 46 -1.27 0.71 -6.28
C LEU A 46 -0.81 0.87 -7.73
N GLN A 47 -1.67 1.45 -8.56
CA GLN A 47 -1.33 1.77 -9.94
C GLN A 47 -0.92 3.24 -10.04
N GLN A 48 0.22 3.54 -10.68
CA GLN A 48 0.61 4.90 -11.03
C GLN A 48 -0.41 5.49 -12.02
N ASP A 49 -0.67 6.79 -11.92
CA ASP A 49 -1.38 7.51 -12.97
C ASP A 49 -0.63 7.45 -14.32
N THR A 50 -1.24 7.99 -15.36
CA THR A 50 -0.65 8.01 -16.72
C THR A 50 0.59 8.89 -16.83
N THR A 51 0.92 9.66 -15.79
CA THR A 51 2.11 10.52 -15.74
C THR A 51 3.28 9.79 -15.07
N GLY A 52 3.02 9.04 -14.00
CA GLY A 52 4.03 8.45 -13.14
C GLY A 52 4.73 9.49 -12.25
N GLY A 53 5.81 9.05 -11.60
CA GLY A 53 6.62 9.86 -10.70
C GLY A 53 6.07 9.98 -9.28
N ARG A 54 5.03 9.22 -8.91
CA ARG A 54 4.39 9.34 -7.59
C ARG A 54 5.09 8.47 -6.57
N THR A 55 5.61 9.10 -5.53
CA THR A 55 6.22 8.39 -4.40
C THR A 55 5.16 7.87 -3.44
N VAL A 56 5.46 6.75 -2.79
CA VAL A 56 4.61 6.17 -1.74
C VAL A 56 5.46 5.96 -0.50
N ALA A 57 5.09 6.62 0.59
CA ALA A 57 5.63 6.40 1.92
C ALA A 57 4.69 5.52 2.75
N PHE A 58 5.15 5.05 3.90
CA PHE A 58 4.39 4.15 4.77
C PHE A 58 4.38 4.66 6.22
N GLY A 59 3.24 4.51 6.89
CA GLY A 59 3.08 4.80 8.31
C GLY A 59 3.86 3.85 9.22
N SER A 60 3.93 4.19 10.51
CA SER A 60 4.76 3.50 11.51
C SER A 60 4.36 2.06 11.83
N ALA A 61 3.13 1.65 11.53
CA ALA A 61 2.66 0.27 11.75
C ALA A 61 3.12 -0.71 10.65
N TRP A 62 3.57 -0.19 9.52
CA TRP A 62 4.10 -0.99 8.43
C TRP A 62 5.54 -1.41 8.76
N ARG A 63 5.80 -2.71 8.72
CA ARG A 63 7.12 -3.29 8.95
C ARG A 63 7.54 -4.04 7.69
N PHE A 64 8.77 -3.79 7.27
CA PHE A 64 9.37 -4.38 6.08
C PHE A 64 10.66 -5.11 6.43
N ALA A 65 11.07 -6.04 5.57
CA ALA A 65 12.31 -6.77 5.74
C ALA A 65 13.50 -5.79 5.85
N ASN A 66 14.39 -6.05 6.81
CA ASN A 66 15.56 -5.19 7.10
C ASN A 66 15.22 -3.73 7.48
N GLY A 67 13.97 -3.44 7.84
CA GLY A 67 13.52 -2.11 8.26
C GLY A 67 13.29 -1.11 7.12
N ASN A 68 13.52 -1.51 5.87
CA ASN A 68 13.44 -0.61 4.71
C ASN A 68 12.14 -0.85 3.93
N ALA A 69 11.40 0.22 3.67
CA ALA A 69 10.25 0.16 2.78
C ALA A 69 10.66 -0.33 1.38
N PRO A 70 9.80 -1.11 0.70
CA PRO A 70 10.11 -1.61 -0.62
C PRO A 70 10.20 -0.48 -1.64
N SER A 71 10.98 -0.72 -2.70
CA SER A 71 11.02 0.19 -3.85
C SER A 71 9.68 0.16 -4.58
N ILE A 72 9.20 1.35 -4.93
CA ILE A 72 7.98 1.55 -5.68
C ILE A 72 8.36 1.88 -7.12
N ASN A 73 7.81 1.13 -8.07
CA ASN A 73 7.91 1.47 -9.47
C ASN A 73 7.03 2.69 -9.74
N THR A 74 7.67 3.82 -10.02
CA THR A 74 7.01 5.10 -10.28
C THR A 74 6.79 5.37 -11.77
N ALA A 75 7.16 4.46 -12.68
CA ALA A 75 6.89 4.70 -14.09
C ALA A 75 5.37 4.74 -14.37
N ALA A 76 4.98 5.56 -15.35
CA ALA A 76 3.59 5.77 -15.72
C ALA A 76 2.83 4.45 -15.90
N SER A 77 1.60 4.40 -15.38
CA SER A 77 0.70 3.24 -15.46
C SER A 77 1.22 1.94 -14.84
N ARG A 78 2.35 1.96 -14.13
CA ARG A 78 2.88 0.76 -13.47
C ARG A 78 2.12 0.43 -12.21
N THR A 79 1.90 -0.86 -12.01
CA THR A 79 1.21 -1.39 -10.85
C THR A 79 2.21 -1.97 -9.85
N ASN A 80 2.05 -1.58 -8.59
CA ASN A 80 2.77 -2.09 -7.45
C ASN A 80 1.80 -2.88 -6.58
N VAL A 81 2.20 -4.07 -6.13
CA VAL A 81 1.39 -4.89 -5.24
C VAL A 81 2.11 -5.07 -3.92
N ILE A 82 1.43 -4.71 -2.84
CA ILE A 82 1.93 -4.83 -1.48
C ILE A 82 1.11 -5.92 -0.82
N ALA A 83 1.74 -7.06 -0.55
CA ALA A 83 1.12 -8.10 0.26
C ALA A 83 1.28 -7.75 1.74
N TYR A 84 0.23 -8.00 2.53
CA TYR A 84 0.25 -7.70 3.95
C TYR A 84 -0.30 -8.86 4.79
N GLN A 85 0.25 -8.99 6.00
CA GLN A 85 -0.30 -9.81 7.07
C GLN A 85 -0.33 -9.01 8.38
N VAL A 86 -1.47 -9.02 9.05
CA VAL A 86 -1.66 -8.42 10.38
C VAL A 86 -1.26 -9.44 11.45
N LEU A 87 -0.20 -9.17 12.20
CA LEU A 87 0.26 -10.06 13.28
C LEU A 87 -0.42 -9.78 14.62
N HIS A 88 -0.57 -8.50 15.00
CA HIS A 88 -1.42 -8.06 16.11
C HIS A 88 -1.92 -6.62 15.83
N SER A 89 -2.79 -6.05 16.66
CA SER A 89 -3.23 -4.65 16.52
C SER A 89 -2.03 -3.69 16.54
N GLY A 90 -1.56 -3.29 15.36
CA GLY A 90 -0.38 -2.43 15.18
C GLY A 90 0.82 -3.04 14.45
N PHE A 91 0.75 -4.31 14.01
CA PHE A 91 1.88 -4.97 13.34
C PHE A 91 1.46 -5.54 11.98
N VAL A 92 1.96 -4.95 10.90
CA VAL A 92 1.72 -5.40 9.53
C VAL A 92 3.06 -5.77 8.87
N ILE A 93 3.28 -7.03 8.53
CA ILE A 93 4.41 -7.45 7.68
C ILE A 93 4.02 -7.15 6.24
N GLY A 94 4.73 -6.24 5.59
CA GLY A 94 4.68 -6.03 4.16
C GLY A 94 5.82 -6.77 3.47
N SER A 95 5.53 -7.65 2.51
CA SER A 95 6.53 -8.11 1.54
C SER A 95 6.14 -7.58 0.17
N SER A 96 7.06 -6.87 -0.48
CA SER A 96 6.88 -6.45 -1.87
C SER A 96 7.12 -7.61 -2.80
N ILE A 97 6.16 -7.89 -3.68
CA ILE A 97 6.43 -8.55 -4.95
C ILE A 97 6.45 -7.44 -5.99
N ALA A 98 7.65 -7.00 -6.36
CA ALA A 98 7.86 -5.93 -7.33
C ALA A 98 7.49 -6.40 -8.75
N GLY A 99 6.76 -5.55 -9.49
CA GLY A 99 6.71 -5.52 -10.95
C GLY A 99 5.89 -6.61 -11.64
N LEU A 100 4.57 -6.44 -11.72
CA LEU A 100 3.81 -7.04 -12.82
C LEU A 100 3.80 -6.04 -13.98
N VAL A 101 4.37 -6.47 -15.12
CA VAL A 101 4.47 -5.67 -16.34
C VAL A 101 3.14 -5.49 -17.04
#